data_AF-A0A9E1WV58-F1
#
_entry.id   AF-A0A9E1WV58-F1
#
_cell.length_a   1.000
_cell.length_b   1.000
_cell.length_c   1.000
_cell.angle_alpha   90.00
_cell.angle_beta   90.00
_cell.angle_gamma   90.00
#
_symmetry.space_group_name_H-M   'P 1'
#
loop_
_entity.id
_entity.type
_entity.pdbx_description
1 polymer ?
#
loop_
_entity_poly.entity_id
_entity_poly.type
_entity_poly.pdbx_seq_one_letter_code
_entity_poly.pdbx_strand_id
1 'polypeptide(L)'
;VVDGSIKELQGHMEHWDRRGLELYMAKHNHYSTLEAKEILQQEQNVNKTIDARFFGNAQQRRRWIKRHVYPKLPARWLFRFLWMYFLKLGFLDGMTGLRFCLFISSYELLISLKTVELKQEASHGC
;
A
#
# COMPACT_ATOMS: atom_id res chain seq x y z
N VAL A 1 10.09 21.68 9.87
CA VAL A 1 11.37 22.39 9.90
C VAL A 1 11.94 22.20 11.30
N VAL A 2 13.21 21.85 11.43
CA VAL A 2 13.88 21.65 12.72
C VAL A 2 14.85 22.80 12.94
N ASP A 3 14.83 23.40 14.13
CA ASP A 3 15.65 24.59 14.47
C ASP A 3 17.04 24.22 15.02
N GLY A 4 17.55 23.02 14.72
CA GLY A 4 18.79 22.48 15.27
C GLY A 4 19.83 22.08 14.22
N SER A 5 21.06 21.82 14.67
CA SER A 5 22.11 21.30 13.79
C SER A 5 21.80 19.86 13.38
N ILE A 6 21.73 19.62 12.06
CA ILE A 6 21.53 18.30 11.47
C ILE A 6 22.90 17.79 11.01
N LYS A 7 23.22 16.54 11.34
CA LYS A 7 24.37 15.84 10.79
C LYS A 7 23.92 14.50 10.22
N GLU A 8 24.53 14.09 9.12
CA GLU A 8 24.34 12.75 8.57
C GLU A 8 25.25 11.77 9.29
N LEU A 9 24.69 10.61 9.66
CA LEU A 9 25.46 9.49 10.17
C LEU A 9 26.30 8.90 9.03
N GLN A 10 27.62 8.96 9.17
CA GLN A 10 28.54 8.28 8.26
C GLN A 10 28.64 6.80 8.68
N GLY A 11 27.75 5.97 8.17
CA GLY A 11 27.75 4.53 8.42
C GLY A 11 26.49 3.82 7.93
N HIS A 12 26.56 2.50 7.80
CA HIS A 12 25.37 1.69 7.50
C HIS A 12 24.59 1.45 8.80
N MET A 13 23.27 1.67 8.76
CA MET A 13 22.38 1.31 9.86
C MET A 13 21.92 -0.14 9.64
N GLU A 14 22.55 -1.08 10.34
CA GLU A 14 22.08 -2.46 10.34
C GLU A 14 20.80 -2.60 11.16
N HIS A 15 19.69 -2.96 10.51
CA HIS A 15 18.42 -3.19 11.17
C HIS A 15 18.10 -4.69 11.25
N TRP A 16 18.34 -5.29 12.41
CA TRP A 16 18.08 -6.70 12.68
C TRP A 16 16.69 -6.93 13.27
N ASP A 17 15.65 -6.93 12.43
CA ASP A 17 14.28 -7.26 12.87
C ASP A 17 14.02 -8.77 12.82
N ARG A 18 14.24 -9.47 13.93
CA ARG A 18 14.01 -10.93 14.05
C ARG A 18 12.78 -11.30 14.88
N ARG A 19 11.76 -10.45 14.91
CA ARG A 19 10.60 -10.56 15.82
C ARG A 19 9.53 -11.60 15.40
N GLY A 20 9.80 -12.42 14.40
CA GLY A 20 8.93 -13.51 13.94
C GLY A 20 7.72 -13.06 13.11
N LEU A 21 6.92 -14.05 12.67
CA LEU A 21 5.80 -13.83 11.75
C LEU A 21 4.61 -13.14 12.43
N GLU A 22 4.32 -13.46 13.69
CA GLU A 22 3.17 -12.91 14.41
C GLU A 22 3.21 -11.39 14.49
N LEU A 23 4.34 -10.83 14.92
CA LEU A 23 4.49 -9.37 14.99
C LEU A 23 4.45 -8.74 13.60
N TYR A 24 4.99 -9.44 12.59
CA TYR A 24 4.93 -8.98 11.20
C TYR A 24 3.49 -8.90 10.71
N MET A 25 2.66 -9.91 11.00
CA MET A 25 1.23 -9.92 10.69
C MET A 25 0.48 -8.82 11.44
N ALA A 26 0.76 -8.63 12.74
CA ALA A 26 0.15 -7.57 13.53
C ALA A 26 0.45 -6.17 12.96
N LYS A 27 1.69 -5.91 12.52
CA LYS A 27 2.05 -4.67 11.83
C LYS A 27 1.31 -4.51 10.51
N HIS A 28 1.23 -5.55 9.69
CA HIS A 28 0.48 -5.50 8.42
C HIS A 28 -1.02 -5.25 8.67
N ASN A 29 -1.58 -5.85 9.70
CA ASN A 29 -2.95 -5.58 10.11
C ASN A 29 -3.11 -4.11 10.51
N HIS A 30 -2.19 -3.56 11.30
CA HIS A 30 -2.25 -2.15 11.68
C HIS A 30 -2.08 -1.21 10.46
N TYR A 31 -1.09 -1.46 9.61
CA TYR A 31 -0.82 -0.65 8.42
C TYR A 31 -1.95 -0.70 7.40
N SER A 32 -2.56 -1.86 7.17
CA SER A 32 -3.73 -1.95 6.28
C SER A 32 -4.89 -1.09 6.77
N THR A 33 -5.08 -0.96 8.09
CA THR A 33 -6.08 -0.03 8.65
C THR A 33 -5.71 1.44 8.38
N LEU A 34 -4.43 1.80 8.55
CA LEU A 34 -3.96 3.16 8.27
C LEU A 34 -4.11 3.51 6.78
N GLU A 35 -3.73 2.60 5.89
CA GLU A 35 -3.88 2.80 4.44
C GLU A 35 -5.35 2.91 4.02
N ALA A 36 -6.24 2.08 4.59
CA ALA A 36 -7.68 2.18 4.33
C ALA A 36 -8.23 3.56 4.75
N LYS A 37 -7.83 4.06 5.92
CA LYS A 37 -8.20 5.42 6.38
C LYS A 37 -7.65 6.51 5.46
N GLU A 38 -6.39 6.38 5.01
CA GLU A 38 -5.77 7.33 4.08
C GLU A 38 -6.52 7.36 2.74
N ILE A 39 -6.91 6.20 2.21
CA ILE A 39 -7.70 6.10 0.97
C ILE A 39 -9.01 6.89 1.10
N LEU A 40 -9.74 6.75 2.22
CA LEU A 40 -10.98 7.51 2.44
C LEU A 40 -10.74 9.01 2.57
N GLN A 41 -9.70 9.42 3.31
CA GLN A 41 -9.33 10.82 3.44
C GLN A 41 -8.94 11.44 2.09
N GLN A 42 -8.26 10.67 1.21
CA GLN A 42 -7.90 11.10 -0.14
C GLN A 42 -9.13 11.21 -1.06
N GLU A 43 -10.13 10.34 -0.91
CA GLU A 43 -11.41 10.46 -1.62
C GLU A 43 -12.17 11.71 -1.19
N GLN A 44 -12.12 12.10 0.08
CA GLN A 44 -12.76 13.33 0.59
C GLN A 44 -11.98 14.62 0.24
N ASN A 45 -10.64 14.57 0.24
CA ASN A 45 -9.77 15.74 0.02
C ASN A 45 -9.26 15.87 -1.42
N VAL A 46 -10.16 15.70 -2.40
CA VAL A 46 -9.83 15.72 -3.84
C VAL A 46 -9.06 16.96 -4.28
N ASN A 47 -9.30 18.11 -3.66
CA ASN A 47 -8.81 19.42 -4.09
C ASN A 47 -7.50 19.90 -3.45
N LYS A 48 -6.91 19.18 -2.48
CA LYS A 48 -5.77 19.68 -1.69
C LYS A 48 -4.39 19.09 -2.02
N THR A 49 -4.26 18.20 -3.00
CA THR A 49 -2.99 17.51 -3.26
C THR A 49 -2.57 17.47 -4.73
N ILE A 50 -1.26 17.32 -4.97
CA ILE A 50 -0.55 17.35 -6.27
C ILE A 50 -1.42 16.83 -7.44
N ASP A 51 -1.55 17.70 -8.44
CA ASP A 51 -2.37 17.52 -9.63
C ASP A 51 -2.03 16.21 -10.37
N ALA A 52 -3.01 15.33 -10.52
CA ALA A 52 -2.82 14.00 -11.10
C ALA A 52 -2.91 14.10 -12.63
N ARG A 53 -1.80 14.37 -13.30
CA ARG A 53 -1.73 14.49 -14.77
C ARG A 53 -1.13 13.24 -15.41
N PHE A 54 -1.80 12.73 -16.46
CA PHE A 54 -1.34 11.56 -17.23
C PHE A 54 -0.10 11.85 -18.09
N PHE A 55 0.08 13.10 -18.52
CA PHE A 55 1.27 13.57 -19.25
C PHE A 55 2.29 14.30 -18.34
N GLY A 56 2.13 14.19 -17.02
CA GLY A 56 3.01 14.82 -16.04
C GLY A 56 4.23 13.97 -15.66
N ASN A 57 4.86 14.36 -14.56
CA ASN A 57 5.99 13.64 -13.96
C ASN A 57 5.65 12.17 -13.63
N ALA A 58 6.66 11.30 -13.53
CA ALA A 58 6.48 9.88 -13.19
C ALA A 58 5.62 9.66 -11.93
N GLN A 59 5.78 10.51 -10.91
CA GLN A 59 4.98 10.51 -9.69
C GLN A 59 3.50 10.90 -9.94
N GLN A 60 3.25 11.90 -10.79
CA GLN A 60 1.89 12.33 -11.16
C GLN A 60 1.16 11.24 -11.95
N ARG A 61 1.86 10.59 -12.89
CA ARG A 61 1.35 9.45 -13.65
C ARG A 61 0.99 8.27 -12.76
N ARG A 62 1.90 7.88 -11.86
CA ARG A 62 1.65 6.79 -10.91
C ARG A 62 0.45 7.08 -10.00
N ARG A 63 0.30 8.33 -9.57
CA ARG A 63 -0.86 8.78 -8.78
C ARG A 63 -2.15 8.75 -9.58
N TRP A 64 -2.13 9.20 -10.84
CA TRP A 64 -3.31 9.14 -11.71
C TRP A 64 -3.80 7.71 -11.91
N ILE A 65 -2.88 6.76 -12.17
CA ILE A 65 -3.20 5.34 -12.30
C ILE A 65 -3.80 4.81 -10.99
N LYS A 66 -3.16 5.10 -9.84
CA LYS A 66 -3.65 4.70 -8.51
C LYS A 66 -5.04 5.26 -8.20
N ARG A 67 -5.39 6.42 -8.74
CA ARG A 67 -6.66 7.11 -8.47
C ARG A 67 -7.79 6.77 -9.44
N HIS A 68 -7.50 6.57 -10.73
CA HIS A 68 -8.54 6.40 -11.75
C HIS A 68 -8.70 4.96 -12.24
N VAL A 69 -7.60 4.21 -12.32
CA VAL A 69 -7.58 2.86 -12.89
C VAL A 69 -7.67 1.83 -11.77
N TYR A 70 -6.82 2.00 -10.76
CA TYR A 70 -6.71 1.06 -9.66
C TYR A 70 -8.03 0.88 -8.90
N PRO A 71 -8.86 1.92 -8.67
CA PRO A 71 -10.08 1.74 -7.91
C PRO A 71 -11.17 0.94 -8.61
N LYS A 72 -11.16 0.95 -9.95
CA LYS A 72 -12.18 0.33 -10.80
C LYS A 72 -11.95 -1.16 -11.05
N LEU A 73 -10.81 -1.70 -10.63
CA LEU A 73 -10.49 -3.11 -10.80
C LEU A 73 -11.27 -3.95 -9.76
N PRO A 74 -12.13 -4.90 -10.19
CA PRO A 74 -12.97 -5.69 -9.28
C PRO A 74 -12.20 -6.71 -8.44
N ALA A 75 -10.93 -7.00 -8.77
CA ALA A 75 -10.07 -7.93 -8.02
C ALA A 75 -8.62 -7.42 -7.95
N ARG A 76 -8.42 -6.28 -7.26
CA ARG A 76 -7.10 -5.63 -7.13
C ARG A 76 -6.03 -6.57 -6.55
N TRP A 77 -6.42 -7.38 -5.57
CA TRP A 77 -5.56 -8.38 -4.93
C TRP A 77 -5.05 -9.41 -5.96
N LEU A 78 -5.92 -9.93 -6.82
CA LEU A 78 -5.55 -10.91 -7.85
C LEU A 78 -4.63 -10.29 -8.89
N PHE A 79 -4.90 -9.05 -9.31
CA PHE A 79 -4.00 -8.33 -10.23
C PHE A 79 -2.62 -8.11 -9.60
N ARG A 80 -2.56 -7.76 -8.31
CA ARG A 80 -1.31 -7.60 -7.56
C ARG A 80 -0.52 -8.91 -7.50
N PHE A 81 -1.22 -10.02 -7.23
CA PHE A 81 -0.63 -11.36 -7.26
C PHE A 81 -0.05 -11.70 -8.63
N LEU A 82 -0.85 -11.58 -9.70
CA LEU A 82 -0.42 -11.90 -11.06
C LEU A 82 0.76 -11.03 -11.49
N TRP A 83 0.74 -9.74 -11.15
CA TRP A 83 1.84 -8.82 -11.43
C TRP A 83 3.12 -9.25 -10.71
N MET A 84 3.06 -9.56 -9.41
CA MET A 84 4.26 -9.90 -8.65
C MET A 84 4.78 -11.31 -8.99
N TYR A 85 3.89 -12.24 -9.28
CA TYR A 85 4.28 -13.61 -9.59
C TYR A 85 4.82 -13.76 -11.02
N PHE A 86 4.09 -13.26 -12.03
CA PHE A 86 4.46 -13.45 -13.44
C PHE A 86 5.38 -12.33 -13.96
N LEU A 87 5.02 -11.06 -13.77
CA LEU A 87 5.77 -9.95 -14.37
C LEU A 87 7.05 -9.62 -13.61
N LYS A 88 7.05 -9.80 -12.28
CA LYS A 88 8.27 -9.65 -11.46
C LYS A 88 9.07 -10.93 -11.30
N LEU A 89 8.73 -11.99 -12.05
CA LEU A 89 9.48 -13.25 -12.04
C LEU A 89 9.53 -13.90 -10.64
N GLY A 90 8.50 -13.68 -9.80
CA GLY A 90 8.44 -14.25 -8.45
C GLY A 90 8.39 -15.79 -8.44
N PHE A 91 8.06 -16.42 -9.56
CA PHE A 91 8.15 -17.87 -9.71
C PHE A 91 9.59 -18.40 -9.74
N LEU A 92 10.60 -17.56 -9.99
CA LEU A 92 12.02 -17.97 -9.94
C LEU A 92 12.44 -18.39 -8.52
N ASP A 93 11.84 -17.78 -7.49
CA ASP A 93 12.08 -18.12 -6.09
C ASP A 93 11.27 -19.34 -5.61
N GLY A 94 10.56 -20.01 -6.53
CA GLY A 94 9.77 -21.22 -6.28
C GLY A 94 8.71 -21.03 -5.19
N MET A 95 8.73 -21.89 -4.18
CA MET A 95 7.73 -21.90 -3.10
C MET A 95 7.80 -20.64 -2.22
N THR A 96 8.99 -20.09 -1.98
CA THR A 96 9.17 -18.89 -1.16
C THR A 96 8.58 -17.67 -1.87
N GLY A 97 8.83 -17.54 -3.17
CA GLY A 97 8.24 -16.49 -4.00
C GLY A 97 6.71 -16.58 -4.05
N LEU A 98 6.16 -17.79 -4.17
CA LEU A 98 4.71 -18.01 -4.13
C LEU A 98 4.11 -17.57 -2.79
N ARG A 99 4.71 -17.98 -1.66
CA ARG A 99 4.24 -17.59 -0.31
C ARG A 99 4.29 -16.07 -0.12
N PHE A 100 5.33 -15.41 -0.59
CA PHE A 100 5.46 -13.96 -0.55
C PHE A 100 4.40 -13.26 -1.41
N CYS A 101 4.17 -13.75 -2.63
CA CYS A 101 3.14 -13.22 -3.54
C CYS A 101 1.73 -13.40 -2.96
N LEU A 102 1.45 -14.53 -2.31
CA LEU A 102 0.19 -14.72 -1.58
C LEU A 102 0.07 -13.75 -0.41
N PHE A 103 1.14 -13.57 0.38
CA PHE A 103 1.12 -12.67 1.52
C PHE A 103 0.81 -11.22 1.12
N ILE A 104 1.50 -10.70 0.09
CA ILE A 104 1.25 -9.33 -0.40
C ILE A 104 -0.14 -9.19 -1.03
N SER A 105 -0.66 -10.23 -1.67
CA SER A 105 -2.01 -10.25 -2.20
C SER A 105 -3.08 -10.25 -1.09
N SER A 106 -2.87 -11.03 -0.02
CA SER A 106 -3.75 -11.04 1.15
C SER A 106 -3.75 -9.70 1.88
N TYR A 107 -2.60 -9.03 1.95
CA TYR A 107 -2.49 -7.67 2.49
C TYR A 107 -3.31 -6.67 1.68
N GLU A 108 -3.22 -6.71 0.35
CA GLU A 108 -4.01 -5.87 -0.55
C GLU A 108 -5.53 -6.11 -0.38
N LEU A 109 -5.92 -7.38 -0.21
CA LEU A 109 -7.31 -7.75 0.08
C LEU A 109 -7.78 -7.14 1.40
N LEU A 110 -6.97 -7.22 2.46
CA LEU A 110 -7.29 -6.69 3.78
C LEU A 110 -7.53 -5.17 3.74
N ILE A 111 -6.69 -4.43 3.01
CA ILE A 111 -6.88 -2.99 2.79
C ILE A 111 -8.24 -2.73 2.12
N SER A 112 -8.55 -3.47 1.05
CA SER A 112 -9.80 -3.30 0.31
C SER A 112 -11.03 -3.58 1.18
N LEU A 113 -11.01 -4.65 1.97
CA LEU A 113 -12.11 -5.00 2.87
C LEU A 113 -12.32 -3.94 3.95
N LYS A 114 -11.25 -3.51 4.63
CA LYS A 114 -11.31 -2.44 5.63
C LYS A 114 -11.77 -1.11 5.05
N THR A 115 -11.41 -0.82 3.80
CA THR A 115 -11.89 0.39 3.12
C THR A 115 -13.41 0.33 2.92
N VAL A 116 -13.96 -0.83 2.56
CA VAL A 116 -15.41 -1.01 2.42
C VAL A 116 -16.12 -0.92 3.78
N GLU A 117 -15.59 -1.57 4.80
CA GLU A 117 -16.10 -1.53 6.18
C GLU A 117 -16.19 -0.09 6.69
N LEU A 118 -15.10 0.68 6.59
CA LEU A 118 -15.07 2.08 7.00
C LEU A 118 -16.04 2.97 6.19
N LYS A 119 -16.30 2.66 4.91
CA LYS A 119 -17.33 3.36 4.11
C LYS A 119 -18.75 3.06 4.60
N GLN A 120 -19.01 1.83 5.00
CA GLN A 120 -20.30 1.43 5.55
C GLN A 120 -20.53 2.09 6.91
N GLU A 121 -19.54 2.09 7.80
CA GLU A 121 -19.60 2.78 9.10
C GLU A 121 -19.89 4.28 8.93
N ALA A 122 -19.21 4.94 7.98
CA ALA A 122 -19.46 6.35 7.67
C ALA A 122 -20.87 6.62 7.11
N SER A 123 -21.51 5.63 6.48
CA SER A 123 -22.87 5.75 5.94
C SER A 123 -23.95 5.44 6.98
N HIS A 124 -23.67 4.54 7.94
CA HIS A 124 -24.58 4.18 9.03
C HIS A 124 -24.49 5.08 10.26
N GLY A 125 -23.45 5.92 10.37
CA GLY A 125 -23.27 6.89 11.45
C GLY A 125 -23.98 8.24 11.25
N CYS A 126 -24.96 8.33 10.34
CA CYS A 126 -25.84 9.49 10.14
C CYS A 126 -27.25 9.23 10.66
#